data_AF-A0AB38WW94-F1
#
_entry.id   AF-A0AB38WW94-F1
#
_cell.length_a   1.000
_cell.length_b   1.000
_cell.length_c   1.000
_cell.angle_alpha   90.00
_cell.angle_beta   90.00
_cell.angle_gamma   90.00
#
_symmetry.space_group_name_H-M   'P 1'
#
loop_
_entity.id
_entity.type
_entity.pdbx_description
1 polymer ?
#
loop_
_entity_poly.entity_id
_entity_poly.type
_entity_poly.pdbx_seq_one_letter_code
_entity_poly.pdbx_strand_id
1 'polypeptide(L)'
;MTRRYYYRPWKDESLVSALHFMRCRAVRDDDLELEHVDALLRQLGVDPDTLPMPKKVDKRFKRGELRRAIYTALRDSPLTGPEITEKVRGDMAYADVYRRVYGALDQMKAAGLVRREGRLWIANKN
;
A
#
# COMPACT_ATOMS: atom_id res chain seq x y z
N MET A 1 9.37 21.68 -29.61
CA MET A 1 10.55 21.02 -29.00
C MET A 1 10.60 19.58 -29.47
N THR A 2 11.46 19.26 -30.44
CA THR A 2 11.62 17.89 -30.95
C THR A 2 12.59 17.15 -30.03
N ARG A 3 12.12 16.19 -29.24
CA ARG A 3 13.02 15.32 -28.45
C ARG A 3 13.88 14.53 -29.42
N ARG A 4 15.20 14.76 -29.40
CA ARG A 4 16.15 13.92 -30.12
C ARG A 4 16.12 12.53 -29.49
N TYR A 5 15.57 11.56 -30.20
CA TYR A 5 15.52 10.18 -29.73
C TYR A 5 16.90 9.57 -29.87
N TYR A 6 17.50 9.19 -28.74
CA TYR A 6 18.71 8.38 -28.71
C TYR A 6 18.29 6.94 -28.47
N TYR A 7 18.46 6.09 -29.48
CA TYR A 7 18.28 4.66 -29.33
C TYR A 7 19.37 4.12 -28.41
N ARG A 8 19.00 3.82 -27.17
CA ARG A 8 19.80 2.97 -26.30
C ARG A 8 19.25 1.55 -26.46
N PRO A 9 20.04 0.55 -26.84
CA PRO A 9 19.59 -0.83 -26.86
C PRO A 9 19.09 -1.22 -25.47
N TRP A 10 17.89 -1.80 -25.40
CA TRP A 10 17.38 -2.36 -24.15
C TRP A 10 17.90 -3.78 -23.98
N LYS A 11 18.13 -4.17 -22.73
CA LYS A 11 18.35 -5.58 -22.39
C LYS A 11 17.00 -6.28 -22.28
N ASP A 12 16.96 -7.57 -22.60
CA ASP A 12 15.74 -8.38 -22.51
C ASP A 12 15.09 -8.32 -21.13
N GLU A 13 15.90 -8.34 -20.06
CA GLU A 13 15.43 -8.16 -18.68
C GLU A 13 14.66 -6.85 -18.46
N SER A 14 15.12 -5.76 -19.09
CA SER A 14 14.48 -4.45 -19.01
C SER A 14 13.16 -4.43 -19.79
N LEU A 15 13.11 -5.16 -20.91
CA LEU A 15 11.92 -5.31 -21.72
C LEU A 15 10.85 -6.13 -21.00
N VAL A 16 11.23 -7.28 -20.42
CA VAL A 16 10.36 -8.11 -19.58
C VAL A 16 9.82 -7.32 -18.39
N SER A 17 10.67 -6.56 -17.70
CA SER A 17 10.25 -5.71 -16.58
C SER A 17 9.21 -4.66 -16.99
N ALA A 18 9.40 -4.01 -18.14
CA ALA A 18 8.45 -3.03 -18.66
C ALA A 18 7.11 -3.65 -19.07
N LEU A 19 7.15 -4.80 -19.77
CA LEU A 19 5.96 -5.54 -20.15
C LEU A 19 5.18 -6.04 -18.91
N HIS A 20 5.88 -6.59 -17.91
CA HIS A 20 5.26 -6.99 -16.66
C HIS A 20 4.59 -5.83 -15.93
N PHE A 21 5.21 -4.65 -15.92
CA PHE A 21 4.60 -3.44 -15.39
C PHE A 21 3.34 -3.04 -16.16
N MET A 22 3.36 -3.08 -17.49
CA MET A 22 2.18 -2.79 -18.32
C MET A 22 1.06 -3.80 -18.07
N ARG A 23 1.39 -5.08 -17.95
CA ARG A 23 0.44 -6.15 -17.61
C ARG A 23 -0.27 -5.86 -16.28
N CYS A 24 0.50 -5.48 -15.25
CA CYS A 24 -0.04 -5.13 -13.94
C CYS A 24 -1.01 -3.95 -14.01
N ARG A 25 -0.77 -2.99 -14.90
CA ARG A 25 -1.66 -1.85 -15.12
C ARG A 25 -2.93 -2.25 -15.88
N ALA A 26 -2.80 -3.02 -16.97
CA ALA A 26 -3.94 -3.49 -17.76
C ALA A 26 -4.93 -4.30 -16.90
N VAL A 27 -4.43 -5.22 -16.06
CA VAL A 27 -5.28 -5.98 -15.11
C VAL A 27 -5.94 -5.09 -14.07
N ARG A 28 -5.29 -3.99 -13.66
CA ARG A 28 -5.86 -3.06 -12.67
C ARG A 28 -6.96 -2.18 -13.26
N ASP A 29 -6.78 -1.77 -14.50
CA ASP A 29 -7.62 -0.78 -15.18
C ASP A 29 -8.68 -1.45 -16.09
N ASP A 30 -8.79 -2.79 -16.08
CA ASP A 30 -9.67 -3.65 -16.90
C ASP A 30 -9.52 -3.37 -18.41
N ASP A 31 -8.27 -3.27 -18.84
CA ASP A 31 -7.92 -2.82 -20.18
C ASP A 31 -7.78 -3.99 -21.16
N LEU A 32 -8.31 -3.81 -22.38
CA LEU A 32 -8.27 -4.78 -23.48
C LEU A 32 -6.86 -5.04 -24.02
N GLU A 33 -5.89 -4.18 -23.67
CA GLU A 33 -4.49 -4.34 -24.08
C GLU A 33 -3.76 -5.52 -23.39
N LEU A 34 -4.37 -6.18 -22.41
CA LEU A 34 -3.76 -7.29 -21.67
C LEU A 34 -3.28 -8.43 -22.59
N GLU A 35 -4.09 -8.83 -23.57
CA GLU A 35 -3.75 -9.92 -24.50
C GLU A 35 -2.48 -9.61 -25.32
N HIS A 36 -2.33 -8.36 -25.76
CA HIS A 36 -1.15 -7.92 -26.51
C HIS A 36 0.11 -7.96 -25.64
N VAL A 37 0.00 -7.53 -24.39
CA VAL A 37 1.13 -7.58 -23.44
C VAL A 37 1.54 -9.03 -23.15
N ASP A 38 0.58 -9.92 -22.97
CA ASP A 38 0.82 -11.34 -22.75
C ASP A 38 1.48 -12.01 -23.98
N ALA A 39 1.08 -11.62 -25.20
CA ALA A 39 1.71 -12.10 -26.43
C ALA A 39 3.19 -11.68 -26.54
N LEU A 40 3.50 -10.42 -26.20
CA LEU A 40 4.88 -9.91 -26.21
C LEU A 40 5.76 -10.60 -25.16
N LEU A 41 5.22 -10.88 -23.96
CA LEU A 41 5.93 -11.64 -22.93
C LEU A 41 6.26 -13.07 -23.40
N ARG A 42 5.30 -13.76 -24.04
CA ARG A 42 5.53 -15.10 -24.59
C ARG A 42 6.58 -15.10 -25.71
N GLN A 43 6.64 -14.06 -26.53
CA GLN A 43 7.69 -13.89 -27.55
C GLN A 43 9.09 -13.77 -26.93
N LEU A 44 9.20 -13.27 -25.70
CA LEU A 44 10.45 -13.21 -24.94
C LEU A 44 10.71 -14.48 -24.10
N GLY A 45 9.90 -15.53 -24.27
CA GLY A 45 10.04 -16.79 -23.53
C GLY A 45 9.57 -16.73 -22.08
N VAL A 46 8.80 -15.70 -21.70
CA VAL A 46 8.24 -15.55 -20.35
C VAL A 46 6.78 -15.96 -20.36
N ASP A 47 6.40 -16.88 -19.46
CA ASP A 47 5.01 -17.23 -19.23
C ASP A 47 4.33 -16.18 -18.34
N PRO A 48 3.34 -15.40 -18.87
CA PRO A 48 2.68 -14.35 -18.11
C PRO A 48 1.99 -14.82 -16.83
N ASP A 49 1.54 -16.08 -16.79
CA ASP A 49 0.81 -16.63 -15.64
C ASP A 49 1.73 -16.95 -14.46
N THR A 50 3.04 -17.07 -14.71
CA THR A 50 4.04 -17.26 -13.66
C THR A 50 4.47 -15.94 -13.00
N LEU A 51 4.15 -14.79 -13.61
CA LEU A 51 4.60 -13.49 -13.12
C LEU A 51 3.78 -13.05 -11.89
N PRO A 52 4.44 -12.51 -10.85
CA PRO A 52 3.75 -12.07 -9.65
C PRO A 52 2.85 -10.87 -9.97
N MET A 53 1.57 -10.99 -9.66
CA MET A 53 0.61 -9.91 -9.84
C MET A 53 0.44 -9.10 -8.55
N PRO A 54 0.52 -7.76 -8.58
CA PRO A 54 0.26 -6.94 -7.42
C PRO A 54 -1.22 -7.10 -7.04
N LYS A 55 -1.47 -7.81 -5.93
CA LYS A 55 -2.81 -7.88 -5.35
C LYS A 55 -3.28 -6.47 -5.01
N LYS A 56 -4.44 -6.07 -5.51
CA LYS A 56 -5.13 -4.86 -5.07
C LYS A 56 -5.53 -5.07 -3.62
N VAL A 57 -4.68 -4.63 -2.70
CA VAL A 57 -5.03 -4.59 -1.29
C VAL A 57 -6.02 -3.44 -1.15
N ASP A 58 -7.28 -3.74 -0.83
CA ASP A 58 -8.23 -2.70 -0.47
C ASP A 58 -7.72 -1.96 0.77
N LYS A 59 -7.18 -0.77 0.51
CA LYS A 59 -6.70 0.13 1.54
C LYS A 59 -7.91 0.91 2.03
N ARG A 60 -8.68 0.34 2.97
CA ARG A 60 -9.73 1.07 3.71
C ARG A 60 -9.22 2.43 4.17
N PHE A 61 -8.00 2.46 4.71
CA PHE A 61 -7.34 3.69 5.09
C PHE A 61 -6.49 4.20 3.94
N LYS A 62 -6.88 5.36 3.39
CA LYS A 62 -6.00 6.14 2.51
C LYS A 62 -4.76 6.60 3.29
N ARG A 63 -3.74 7.07 2.56
CA ARG A 63 -2.49 7.54 3.17
C ARG A 63 -2.78 8.57 4.28
N GLY A 64 -2.32 8.28 5.49
CA GLY A 64 -2.50 9.15 6.67
C GLY A 64 -3.89 9.15 7.30
N GLU A 65 -4.88 8.44 6.73
CA GLU A 65 -6.22 8.35 7.30
C GLU A 65 -6.25 7.57 8.61
N LEU A 66 -5.55 6.44 8.68
CA LEU A 66 -5.44 5.65 9.91
C LEU A 66 -4.82 6.46 11.06
N ARG A 67 -3.74 7.20 10.78
CA ARG A 67 -3.09 8.04 11.80
C ARG A 67 -4.02 9.15 12.29
N ARG A 68 -4.80 9.76 11.39
CA ARG A 68 -5.83 10.76 11.76
C ARG A 68 -6.91 10.12 12.62
N ALA A 69 -7.44 8.97 12.24
CA ALA A 69 -8.45 8.25 13.02
C ALA A 69 -7.95 7.89 14.44
N ILE A 70 -6.71 7.38 14.55
CA ILE A 70 -6.07 7.10 15.84
C ILE A 70 -5.91 8.37 16.67
N TYR A 71 -5.40 9.45 16.08
CA TYR A 71 -5.19 10.70 16.80
C TYR A 71 -6.51 11.33 17.27
N THR A 72 -7.56 11.27 16.44
CA THR A 72 -8.93 11.67 16.82
C THR A 72 -9.45 10.82 17.97
N ALA A 73 -9.27 9.50 17.94
CA ALA A 73 -9.70 8.61 19.02
C ALA A 73 -9.00 8.90 20.35
N LEU A 74 -7.73 9.33 20.30
CA LEU A 74 -6.91 9.68 21.46
C LEU A 74 -7.07 11.13 21.93
N ARG A 75 -7.79 11.97 21.18
CA ARG A 75 -7.97 13.38 21.51
C ARG A 75 -8.82 13.57 22.76
N ASP A 76 -9.85 12.73 22.90
CA ASP A 76 -10.83 12.84 23.98
C ASP A 76 -10.35 12.17 25.27
N SER A 77 -9.65 11.03 25.15
CA SER A 77 -9.14 10.28 26.29
C SER A 77 -7.95 9.39 25.92
N PRO A 78 -7.06 9.06 26.88
CA PRO A 78 -6.14 7.94 26.73
C PRO A 78 -6.89 6.64 26.41
N LEU A 79 -6.36 5.82 25.51
CA LEU A 79 -6.95 4.53 25.15
C LEU A 79 -5.88 3.45 25.03
N THR A 80 -6.26 2.21 25.30
CA THR A 80 -5.43 1.04 25.02
C THR A 80 -5.41 0.71 23.53
N GLY A 81 -4.39 -0.04 23.09
CA GLY A 81 -4.30 -0.52 21.70
C GLY A 81 -5.54 -1.27 21.21
N PRO A 82 -6.13 -2.20 22.01
CA PRO A 82 -7.40 -2.84 21.68
C PRO A 82 -8.58 -1.87 21.51
N GLU A 83 -8.73 -0.89 22.40
CA GLU A 83 -9.82 0.09 22.31
C GLU A 83 -9.68 0.99 21.07
N ILE A 84 -8.44 1.39 20.73
CA ILE A 84 -8.17 2.13 19.49
C ILE A 84 -8.52 1.25 18.29
N THR A 85 -8.13 -0.03 18.32
CA THR A 85 -8.43 -0.99 17.25
C THR A 85 -9.93 -1.10 17.03
N GLU A 86 -10.71 -1.25 18.10
CA GLU A 86 -12.16 -1.36 18.04
C GLU A 86 -12.81 -0.10 17.46
N LYS A 87 -12.36 1.08 17.90
CA LYS A 87 -12.87 2.37 17.39
C LYS A 87 -12.59 2.60 15.90
N VAL A 88 -11.47 2.12 15.37
CA VAL A 88 -11.08 2.38 13.98
C VAL A 88 -11.43 1.23 13.02
N ARG A 89 -11.84 0.06 13.53
CA ARG A 89 -12.01 -1.18 12.77
C ARG A 89 -13.11 -1.11 11.70
N GLY A 90 -14.27 -0.53 12.05
CA GLY A 90 -15.52 -0.69 11.28
C GLY A 90 -15.79 -2.15 10.89
N ASP A 91 -16.08 -2.42 9.62
CA ASP A 91 -16.37 -3.79 9.14
C ASP A 91 -15.13 -4.69 8.90
N MET A 92 -13.91 -4.23 9.20
CA MET A 92 -12.72 -5.06 8.99
C MET A 92 -12.53 -6.11 10.10
N ALA A 93 -11.85 -7.20 9.74
CA ALA A 93 -11.39 -8.19 10.70
C ALA A 93 -10.47 -7.55 11.76
N TYR A 94 -10.75 -7.84 13.03
CA TYR A 94 -10.03 -7.26 14.16
C TYR A 94 -8.50 -7.45 14.05
N ALA A 95 -8.06 -8.67 13.69
CA ALA A 95 -6.64 -9.00 13.60
C ALA A 95 -5.87 -8.14 12.58
N ASP A 96 -6.50 -7.80 11.45
CA ASP A 96 -5.89 -6.98 10.40
C ASP A 96 -5.75 -5.53 10.84
N VAL A 97 -6.78 -5.00 11.49
CA VAL A 97 -6.78 -3.62 12.01
C VAL A 97 -5.80 -3.50 13.16
N TYR A 98 -5.78 -4.47 14.07
CA TYR A 98 -4.86 -4.51 15.21
C TYR A 98 -3.40 -4.37 14.76
N ARG A 99 -2.97 -5.18 13.79
CA ARG A 99 -1.60 -5.11 13.24
C ARG A 99 -1.29 -3.73 12.64
N ARG A 100 -2.24 -3.15 11.90
CA ARG A 100 -2.08 -1.82 11.27
C ARG A 100 -2.04 -0.71 12.31
N VAL A 101 -2.85 -0.79 13.37
CA VAL A 101 -2.89 0.17 14.47
C VAL A 101 -1.57 0.20 15.21
N TYR A 102 -1.00 -0.95 15.57
CA TYR A 102 0.29 -0.99 16.25
C TYR A 102 1.43 -0.45 15.37
N GLY A 103 1.47 -0.82 14.08
CA GLY A 103 2.44 -0.23 13.15
C GLY A 103 2.30 1.28 12.99
N ALA A 104 1.07 1.81 13.01
CA ALA A 104 0.83 3.25 12.97
C ALA A 104 1.22 3.95 14.29
N LEU A 105 0.91 3.34 15.43
CA LEU A 105 1.25 3.87 16.76
C LEU A 105 2.76 3.95 16.97
N ASP A 106 3.51 2.94 16.54
CA ASP A 106 4.98 2.95 16.61
C ASP A 106 5.57 4.10 15.77
N GLN A 107 5.04 4.30 14.55
CA GLN A 107 5.45 5.43 13.69
C GLN A 107 5.05 6.78 14.29
N MET A 108 3.87 6.89 14.87
CA MET A 108 3.39 8.12 15.52
C MET A 108 4.19 8.43 16.78
N LYS A 109 4.61 7.42 17.54
CA LYS A 109 5.48 7.54 18.71
C LYS A 109 6.86 8.03 18.30
N ALA A 110 7.46 7.43 17.26
CA ALA A 110 8.74 7.88 16.71
C ALA A 110 8.68 9.34 16.21
N ALA A 111 7.53 9.77 15.70
CA ALA A 111 7.29 11.15 15.29
C ALA A 111 6.93 12.11 16.44
N GLY A 112 6.87 11.63 17.69
CA GLY A 112 6.51 12.46 18.85
C GLY A 112 5.05 12.89 18.93
N LEU A 113 4.15 12.28 18.13
CA LEU A 113 2.72 12.63 18.10
C LEU A 113 1.91 11.96 19.22
N VAL A 114 2.37 10.79 19.66
CA VAL A 114 1.75 10.02 20.75
C VAL A 114 2.83 9.49 21.67
N ARG A 115 2.45 9.21 22.91
CA ARG A 115 3.29 8.53 23.89
C ARG A 115 2.53 7.36 24.50
N ARG A 116 3.29 6.38 25.01
CA ARG A 116 2.74 5.19 25.66
C ARG A 116 3.07 5.23 27.15
N GLU A 117 2.03 5.19 27.97
CA GLU A 117 2.13 5.06 29.43
C GLU A 117 1.51 3.71 29.84
N GLY A 118 2.36 2.72 30.14
CA GLY A 118 1.92 1.36 30.41
C GLY A 118 1.17 0.74 29.21
N ARG A 119 -0.15 0.53 29.38
CA ARG A 119 -1.03 0.02 28.31
C ARG A 119 -1.78 1.11 27.55
N LEU A 120 -1.73 2.35 28.03
CA LEU A 120 -2.44 3.48 27.45
C LEU A 120 -1.56 4.21 26.45
N TRP A 121 -2.19 4.61 25.36
CA TRP A 121 -1.66 5.55 24.39
C TRP A 121 -2.31 6.91 24.63
N ILE A 122 -1.51 7.95 24.51
CA ILE A 122 -1.90 9.32 24.81
C ILE A 122 -1.44 10.18 23.65
N ALA A 123 -2.36 11.01 23.11
CA ALA A 123 -2.01 12.02 22.14
C ALA A 123 -1.21 13.14 22.83
N ASN A 124 -0.08 13.51 22.23
CA ASN A 124 0.63 14.70 22.65
C ASN A 124 -0.15 15.90 22.13
N LYS A 125 -0.52 16.82 23.04
CA LYS A 125 -1.06 18.12 22.66
C LYS A 125 0.09 18.91 22.05
N ASN A 126 -0.02 19.23 20.76
CA ASN A 126 0.73 20.34 20.17
C ASN A 126 0.17 21.66 20.70
#